data_AF-A0AAJ5VV72-F1
#
_entry.id   AF-A0AAJ5VV72-F1
#
_cell.length_a   1.000
_cell.length_b   1.000
_cell.length_c   1.000
_cell.angle_alpha   90.00
_cell.angle_beta   90.00
_cell.angle_gamma   90.00
#
_symmetry.space_group_name_H-M   'P 1'
#
loop_
_entity.id
_entity.type
_entity.pdbx_description
1 polymer ?
#
loop_
_entity_poly.entity_id
_entity_poly.type
_entity_poly.pdbx_seq_one_letter_code
_entity_poly.pdbx_strand_id
1 'polypeptide(L)' 'MKPSYVLAKDHLQRAASILQGSDSRTRQLRYIIERTIVLINEAEDDDAPAQVINNVLEISRFRDHRAGMD' A
#
# COMPACT_ATOMS: atom_id res chain seq x y z
N MET A 1 0.25 -0.80 7.77
CA MET A 1 0.11 0.64 7.46
C MET A 1 -0.87 1.29 8.42
N LYS A 2 -0.70 2.59 8.74
CA LYS A 2 -1.61 3.33 9.64
C LYS A 2 -2.98 3.53 8.95
N PRO A 3 -4.11 3.30 9.64
CA PRO A 3 -5.46 3.33 9.05
C PRO A 3 -5.82 4.65 8.35
N SER A 4 -5.13 5.75 8.67
CA SER A 4 -5.30 7.06 8.01
C SER A 4 -4.94 7.05 6.53
N TYR A 5 -4.01 6.21 6.09
CA TYR A 5 -3.53 6.19 4.71
C TYR A 5 -4.55 5.57 3.75
N VAL A 6 -5.13 4.44 4.16
CA VAL A 6 -6.21 3.76 3.42
C VAL A 6 -7.42 4.67 3.25
N LEU A 7 -7.77 5.42 4.31
CA LEU A 7 -8.85 6.42 4.25
C LEU A 7 -8.52 7.56 3.28
N ALA A 8 -7.29 8.07 3.29
CA ALA A 8 -6.87 9.11 2.35
C ALA A 8 -6.95 8.64 0.89
N LYS A 9 -6.54 7.40 0.60
CA LYS A 9 -6.64 6.78 -0.72
C LYS A 9 -8.09 6.65 -1.20
N ASP A 10 -9.00 6.20 -0.33
CA ASP A 10 -10.45 6.15 -0.63
C ASP A 10 -11.01 7.54 -0.96
N HIS A 11 -10.66 8.56 -0.18
CA HIS A 11 -11.08 9.94 -0.44
C HIS A 11 -10.59 10.45 -1.80
N LEU A 12 -9.35 10.13 -2.18
CA LEU A 12 -8.80 10.49 -3.50
C LEU A 12 -9.52 9.75 -4.63
N GLN A 13 -9.78 8.45 -4.49
CA GLN A 13 -10.53 7.67 -5.48
C GLN A 13 -11.93 8.23 -5.70
N ARG A 14 -12.60 8.62 -4.61
CA ARG A 14 -13.90 9.28 -4.65
C ARG A 14 -13.84 10.65 -5.31
N ALA A 15 -12.81 11.45 -5.03
CA ALA A 15 -12.64 12.75 -5.66
C ALA A 15 -12.44 12.62 -7.18
N ALA A 16 -11.65 11.63 -7.63
CA ALA A 16 -11.45 11.35 -9.06
C ALA A 16 -12.75 11.00 -9.78
N SER A 17 -13.65 10.22 -9.16
CA SER A 17 -14.93 9.81 -9.75
C SER A 17 -15.97 10.92 -9.81
N ILE A 18 -15.91 11.89 -8.89
CA ILE A 18 -16.80 13.06 -8.85
C ILE A 18 -16.38 14.11 -9.87
N LEU A 19 -15.08 14.27 -10.11
CA LEU A 19 -14.59 15.21 -11.11
C LEU A 19 -14.98 14.70 -12.50
N GLN A 20 -16.05 15.25 -13.09
CA GLN A 20 -16.57 14.88 -14.42
C GLN A 20 -16.52 16.03 -15.44
N GLY A 21 -16.08 17.22 -15.04
CA GLY A 21 -15.96 18.40 -15.91
C GLY A 21 -14.94 18.24 -17.05
N SER A 22 -15.23 18.87 -18.20
CA SER A 22 -14.38 18.90 -19.39
C SER A 22 -13.47 20.14 -19.46
N ASP A 23 -13.62 21.08 -18.52
CA ASP A 23 -12.74 22.24 -18.42
C ASP A 23 -11.30 21.82 -18.06
N SER A 24 -10.33 22.66 -18.43
CA SER A 24 -8.91 22.38 -18.26
C SER A 24 -8.53 22.21 -16.79
N ARG A 25 -9.15 22.98 -15.88
CA ARG A 25 -8.88 22.95 -14.45
C ARG A 25 -9.38 21.65 -13.82
N THR A 26 -10.58 21.20 -14.19
CA THR A 26 -11.13 19.92 -13.72
C THR A 26 -10.30 18.74 -14.22
N ARG A 27 -9.87 18.75 -15.49
CA ARG A 27 -8.95 17.73 -16.02
C ARG A 27 -7.60 17.71 -15.31
N GLN A 28 -7.02 18.89 -15.07
CA GLN A 28 -5.75 19.01 -14.34
C GLN A 28 -5.88 18.50 -12.91
N LEU A 29 -6.99 18.82 -12.22
CA LEU A 29 -7.24 18.35 -10.87
C LEU A 29 -7.43 16.83 -10.83
N ARG A 30 -8.18 16.25 -11.78
CA ARG A 30 -8.33 14.79 -11.92
C ARG A 30 -6.98 14.12 -12.12
N TYR A 31 -6.15 14.65 -13.02
CA TYR A 31 -4.79 14.14 -13.26
C TYR A 31 -3.92 14.15 -12.00
N ILE A 32 -3.94 15.23 -11.21
CA ILE A 32 -3.18 15.32 -9.96
C ILE A 32 -3.63 14.24 -8.98
N ILE A 33 -4.93 14.04 -8.84
CA ILE A 33 -5.50 13.03 -7.93
C ILE A 33 -5.12 11.62 -8.39
N GLU A 34 -5.28 11.30 -9.67
CA GLU A 34 -4.90 10.00 -10.24
C GLU A 34 -3.41 9.73 -10.06
N ARG A 35 -2.54 10.71 -10.34
CA ARG A 35 -1.09 10.56 -10.10
C ARG A 35 -0.76 10.35 -8.63
N THR A 36 -1.47 11.03 -7.73
CA THR A 36 -1.28 10.86 -6.28
C THR A 36 -1.67 9.45 -5.83
N ILE A 37 -2.76 8.88 -6.35
CA ILE A 37 -3.16 7.49 -6.08
C ILE A 37 -2.07 6.52 -6.56
N VAL A 38 -1.51 6.75 -7.74
CA VAL A 38 -0.41 5.92 -8.27
C VAL A 38 0.83 6.01 -7.39
N LEU A 39 1.27 7.21 -7.00
CA LEU A 39 2.40 7.39 -6.08
C LEU A 39 2.17 6.72 -4.72
N ILE A 40 0.92 6.75 -4.25
CA ILE A 40 0.49 6.05 -3.06
C ILE A 40 0.69 4.53 -3.23
N ASN A 41 0.20 3.95 -4.33
CA ASN A 41 0.39 2.52 -4.60
C ASN A 41 1.88 2.16 -4.72
N GLU A 42 2.67 2.97 -5.43
CA GLU A 42 4.12 2.77 -5.58
C GLU A 42 4.82 2.80 -4.20
N ALA A 43 4.41 3.68 -3.29
CA ALA A 43 4.93 3.72 -1.93
C ALA A 43 4.47 2.52 -1.07
N GLU A 44 3.25 1.99 -1.27
CA GLU A 44 2.81 0.74 -0.64
C GLU A 44 3.64 -0.47 -1.11
N ASP A 45 4.04 -0.48 -2.37
CA ASP A 45 4.88 -1.53 -2.96
C ASP A 45 6.35 -1.42 -2.53
N ASP A 46 6.86 -0.20 -2.29
CA ASP A 46 8.19 0.02 -1.70
C ASP A 46 8.22 -0.22 -0.17
N ASP A 47 7.10 0.01 0.52
CA ASP A 47 6.87 -0.42 1.91
C ASP A 47 6.47 -1.90 2.00
N ALA A 48 6.31 -2.61 0.87
CA ALA A 48 6.22 -4.05 0.88
C ALA A 48 7.51 -4.53 1.55
N PRO A 49 7.41 -5.25 2.67
CA PRO A 49 8.56 -5.51 3.50
C PRO A 49 9.61 -6.21 2.65
N ALA A 50 10.74 -5.53 2.46
CA ALA A 50 11.96 -6.07 1.85
C ALA A 50 12.35 -7.31 2.64
N GLN A 51 11.73 -8.46 2.34
CA GLN A 51 11.67 -9.61 3.24
C GLN A 51 11.28 -9.16 4.66
N VAL A 52 10.04 -9.43 5.09
CA VAL A 52 9.89 -9.74 6.52
C VAL A 52 10.80 -10.93 6.75
N ILE A 53 12.04 -10.68 7.20
CA ILE A 53 12.87 -11.68 7.84
C ILE A 53 11.97 -12.14 8.96
N ASN A 54 11.47 -13.33 8.73
CA ASN A 54 10.34 -13.90 9.41
C ASN A 54 10.90 -14.46 10.72
N ASN A 55 11.34 -13.58 11.62
CA ASN A 55 11.96 -13.94 12.90
C ASN A 55 11.02 -14.81 13.74
N VAL A 56 9.71 -14.77 13.46
CA VAL A 56 8.70 -15.61 14.13
C VAL A 56 8.51 -16.97 13.42
N LEU A 57 8.71 -17.08 12.10
CA LEU A 57 8.72 -18.38 11.42
C LEU A 57 10.05 -19.13 11.55
N GLU A 58 11.20 -18.44 11.66
CA GLU A 58 12.49 -19.12 11.83
C GLU A 58 12.62 -19.82 13.19
N ILE A 59 12.11 -19.24 14.27
CA ILE A 59 12.14 -19.89 15.60
C ILE A 59 11.32 -21.19 15.59
N SER A 60 10.18 -21.18 14.90
CA SER A 60 9.32 -22.37 14.78
C SER A 60 10.03 -23.48 13.99
N ARG A 61 10.68 -23.12 12.87
CA ARG A 61 11.48 -24.07 12.06
C ARG A 61 12.73 -24.58 12.78
N PHE A 62 13.38 -23.74 13.59
CA PHE A 62 14.54 -24.13 14.39
C PHE A 62 14.17 -25.08 15.53
N ARG A 63 13.01 -24.88 16.17
CA ARG A 63 12.51 -25.77 17.23
C ARG A 63 12.18 -27.16 16.70
N ASP A 64 11.57 -27.25 15.52
CA ASP A 64 11.23 -28.53 14.90
C ASP A 64 12.48 -29.31 14.44
N HIS A 65 13.55 -28.62 14.05
CA HIS A 65 14.86 -29.24 13.75
C HIS A 65 15.58 -29.80 14.98
N ARG A 66 15.30 -29.28 16.18
CA ARG A 66 15.92 -29.75 17.42
C ARG A 66 15.17 -30.90 18.10
N ALA A 67 13.87 -31.05 17.81
CA ALA A 67 13.05 -32.14 18.34
C ALA A 67 13.21 -33.47 17.57
N GLY A 68 13.96 -33.49 16.47
CA GLY A 68 14.31 -34.69 15.71
C GLY A 68 15.74 -35.21 15.93
N MET A 69 16.44 -34.70 16.94
CA MET A 69 17.81 -35.09 17.32
C MET A 69 17.88 -35.45 18.83
N ASP A 70 16.94 -36.29 19.27
CA ASP A 70 17.07 -37.16 20.45
C ASP A 70 16.50 -38.54 20.10
#